data_AF-A0AA92UXR6-F1
#
_entry.id   AF-A0AA92UXR6-F1
#
_cell.length_a   1.000
_cell.length_b   1.000
_cell.length_c   1.000
_cell.angle_alpha   90.00
_cell.angle_beta   90.00
_cell.angle_gamma   90.00
#
_symmetry.space_group_name_H-M   'P 1'
#
loop_
_entity.id
_entity.type
_entity.pdbx_description
1 polymer ?
#
loop_
_entity_poly.entity_id
_entity_poly.type
_entity_poly.pdbx_seq_one_letter_code
_entity_poly.pdbx_strand_id
1 'polypeptide(L)'
;FTFIELPKFTPHSIADKRMMVLWLRFLTEINSNTKDIPADLLNDPEIGKAVEDLEVSGFTDAELRAYDKFWDSVSVERPLLDDRYQKGMEEGMEKGMEKGMEKGMEKGMEKGRAEGKHEANTETAQRLLAMGLSAEQVAKATQLPLDIIKNLNNT
;
A
#
# COMPACT_ATOMS: atom_id res chain seq x y z
N PHE A 1 -8.83 38.78 43.19
CA PHE A 1 -9.54 37.98 42.17
C PHE A 1 -9.28 38.61 40.82
N THR A 2 -8.74 37.87 39.86
CA THR A 2 -8.59 38.33 38.48
C THR A 2 -9.79 37.81 37.71
N PHE A 3 -10.67 38.71 37.27
CA PHE A 3 -11.80 38.36 36.43
C PHE A 3 -11.38 38.50 34.97
N ILE A 4 -11.45 37.41 34.22
CA ILE A 4 -11.21 37.40 32.77
C ILE A 4 -12.58 37.34 32.13
N GLU A 5 -13.03 38.45 31.54
CA GLU A 5 -14.25 38.50 30.75
C GLU A 5 -13.89 38.38 29.26
N LEU A 6 -14.47 37.39 28.59
CA LEU A 6 -14.36 37.27 27.14
C LEU A 6 -15.35 38.24 26.48
N PRO A 7 -15.03 38.79 25.29
CA PRO A 7 -15.98 39.58 24.51
C PRO A 7 -17.27 38.80 24.29
N LYS A 8 -18.42 39.47 24.45
CA LYS A 8 -19.73 38.84 24.25
C LYS A 8 -19.87 38.35 22.81
N PHE A 9 -20.28 37.10 22.65
CA PHE A 9 -20.57 36.55 21.33
C PHE A 9 -21.82 37.22 20.73
N THR A 10 -21.68 37.82 19.55
CA THR A 10 -22.79 38.41 18.80
C THR A 10 -23.01 37.61 17.52
N PRO A 11 -24.09 36.81 17.41
CA PRO A 11 -24.34 35.99 16.23
C PRO A 11 -24.81 36.84 15.05
N HIS A 12 -24.16 36.68 13.89
CA HIS A 12 -24.48 37.46 12.67
C HIS A 12 -25.23 36.62 11.63
N SER A 13 -25.18 35.29 11.74
CA SER A 13 -25.87 34.35 10.86
C SER A 13 -26.93 33.51 11.59
N ILE A 14 -27.85 32.89 10.84
CA ILE A 14 -28.81 31.92 11.39
C ILE A 14 -28.07 30.70 11.95
N ALA A 15 -26.96 30.30 11.31
CA ALA A 15 -26.12 29.22 11.79
C ALA A 15 -25.48 29.57 13.15
N ASP A 16 -24.96 30.79 13.31
CA ASP A 16 -24.38 31.28 14.58
C ASP A 16 -25.41 31.29 15.70
N LYS A 17 -26.65 31.72 15.39
CA LYS A 17 -27.76 31.71 16.34
C LYS A 17 -28.12 30.29 16.75
N ARG A 18 -28.19 29.36 15.79
CA ARG A 18 -28.45 27.95 16.05
C ARG A 18 -27.37 27.35 16.94
N MET A 19 -26.09 27.56 16.58
CA MET A 19 -24.93 27.13 17.36
C MET A 19 -25.03 27.65 18.82
N MET A 20 -25.26 28.94 19.00
CA MET A 20 -25.42 29.56 20.33
C MET A 20 -26.57 28.93 21.13
N VAL A 21 -27.72 28.66 20.50
CA VAL A 21 -28.84 28.00 21.18
C VAL A 21 -28.48 26.58 21.59
N LEU A 22 -27.81 25.81 20.73
CA LEU A 22 -27.37 24.45 21.07
C LEU A 22 -26.42 24.45 22.27
N TRP A 23 -25.44 25.37 22.31
CA TRP A 23 -24.54 25.53 23.45
C TRP A 23 -25.23 25.98 24.73
N LEU A 24 -26.19 26.91 24.65
CA LEU A 24 -26.99 27.31 25.81
C LEU A 24 -27.81 26.14 26.35
N ARG A 25 -28.41 25.35 25.46
CA ARG A 25 -29.15 24.14 25.85
C ARG A 25 -28.22 23.12 26.48
N PHE A 26 -27.05 22.85 25.91
CA PHE A 26 -26.04 21.99 26.53
C PHE A 26 -25.70 22.43 27.97
N LEU A 27 -25.34 23.71 28.17
CA LEU A 27 -24.92 24.24 29.48
C LEU A 27 -26.04 24.30 30.53
N THR A 28 -27.30 24.25 30.12
CA THR A 28 -28.45 24.39 31.03
C THR A 28 -29.22 23.08 31.23
N GLU A 29 -29.27 22.22 30.22
CA GLU A 29 -30.05 20.98 30.20
C GLU A 29 -29.18 19.74 30.48
N ILE A 30 -27.87 19.77 30.19
CA ILE A 30 -26.99 18.60 30.27
C ILE A 30 -26.02 18.70 31.46
N ASN A 31 -25.91 17.62 32.22
CA ASN A 31 -24.95 17.45 33.32
C ASN A 31 -24.51 15.97 33.42
N SER A 32 -23.59 15.66 34.34
CA SER A 32 -23.03 14.31 34.54
C SER A 32 -24.04 13.21 34.91
N ASN A 33 -25.27 13.56 35.30
CA ASN A 33 -26.35 12.60 35.59
C ASN A 33 -27.35 12.44 34.44
N THR A 34 -27.16 13.17 33.33
CA THR A 34 -28.07 13.16 32.19
C THR A 34 -27.81 11.91 31.35
N LYS A 35 -28.81 11.03 31.25
CA LYS A 35 -28.66 9.74 30.54
C LYS A 35 -29.06 9.80 29.06
N ASP A 36 -30.02 10.65 28.73
CA ASP A 36 -30.58 10.76 27.39
C ASP A 36 -30.25 12.12 26.82
N ILE A 37 -29.37 12.15 25.81
CA ILE A 37 -28.92 13.38 25.18
C ILE A 37 -29.67 13.57 23.87
N PRO A 38 -30.36 14.72 23.68
CA PRO A 38 -31.05 15.03 22.44
C PRO A 38 -30.16 14.90 21.20
N ALA A 39 -30.66 14.20 20.16
CA ALA A 39 -29.89 13.93 18.94
C ALA A 39 -29.50 15.20 18.17
N ASP A 40 -30.25 16.29 18.33
CA ASP A 40 -29.93 17.59 17.74
C ASP A 40 -28.67 18.24 18.33
N LEU A 41 -28.32 17.91 19.58
CA LEU A 41 -27.04 18.29 20.20
C LEU A 41 -25.89 17.42 19.67
N LEU A 42 -26.11 16.11 19.56
CA LEU A 42 -25.09 15.16 19.06
C LEU A 42 -24.77 15.35 17.58
N ASN A 43 -25.68 15.93 16.80
CA ASN A 43 -25.43 16.30 15.42
C ASN A 43 -24.36 17.40 15.26
N ASP A 44 -24.07 18.15 16.32
CA ASP A 44 -22.96 19.08 16.35
C ASP A 44 -21.69 18.36 16.89
N PRO A 45 -20.63 18.22 16.08
CA PRO A 45 -19.42 17.50 16.50
C PRO A 45 -18.73 18.10 17.72
N GLU A 46 -18.82 19.41 17.95
CA GLU A 46 -18.17 20.06 19.08
C GLU A 46 -18.94 19.81 20.38
N ILE A 47 -20.27 19.83 20.33
CA ILE A 47 -21.11 19.49 21.48
C ILE A 47 -21.01 18.00 21.81
N GLY A 48 -20.94 17.13 20.79
CA GLY A 48 -20.71 15.70 21.01
C GLY A 48 -19.42 15.41 21.79
N LYS A 49 -18.33 16.12 21.48
CA LYS A 49 -17.08 16.02 22.27
C LYS A 49 -17.24 16.54 23.69
N ALA A 50 -17.90 17.68 23.87
CA ALA A 50 -18.13 18.24 25.20
C ALA A 50 -19.00 17.33 26.08
N VAL A 51 -19.95 16.60 25.48
CA VAL A 51 -20.73 15.55 26.14
C VAL A 51 -19.84 14.40 26.60
N GLU A 52 -18.98 13.88 25.73
CA GLU A 52 -18.06 12.79 26.06
C GLU A 52 -17.10 13.21 27.20
N ASP A 53 -16.53 14.42 27.13
CA ASP A 53 -15.67 14.97 28.18
C ASP A 53 -16.42 15.09 29.52
N LEU A 54 -17.68 15.52 29.48
CA LEU A 54 -18.52 15.64 30.67
C LEU A 54 -18.83 14.27 31.28
N GLU A 55 -19.14 13.27 30.46
CA GLU A 55 -19.37 11.88 30.91
C GLU A 55 -18.11 11.32 31.58
N VAL A 56 -16.95 11.45 30.92
CA VAL A 56 -15.66 10.99 31.46
C VAL A 56 -15.30 11.72 32.76
N SER A 57 -15.60 13.02 32.87
CA SER A 57 -15.39 13.79 34.11
C SER A 57 -16.24 13.29 35.29
N GLY A 58 -17.37 12.61 34.99
CA GLY A 58 -18.27 12.03 35.98
C GLY A 58 -17.91 10.60 36.39
N PHE A 59 -16.90 9.98 35.76
CA PHE A 59 -16.52 8.60 36.04
C PHE A 59 -15.86 8.45 37.41
N THR A 60 -16.13 7.31 38.05
CA THR A 60 -15.34 6.84 39.18
C THR A 60 -13.96 6.36 38.71
N ASP A 61 -12.98 6.29 39.63
CA ASP A 61 -11.65 5.74 39.34
C ASP A 61 -11.69 4.33 38.71
N ALA A 62 -12.71 3.53 39.03
CA ALA A 62 -12.86 2.19 38.46
C ALA A 62 -13.35 2.24 37.00
N GLU A 63 -14.30 3.13 36.70
CA GLU A 63 -14.85 3.35 35.36
C GLU A 63 -13.81 4.01 34.44
N LEU A 64 -13.05 4.98 34.95
CA LEU A 64 -11.96 5.62 34.20
C LEU A 64 -10.89 4.60 33.78
N ARG A 65 -10.48 3.71 34.69
CA ARG A 65 -9.54 2.62 34.35
C ARG A 65 -10.11 1.65 33.31
N ALA A 66 -11.42 1.39 33.33
CA ALA A 66 -12.06 0.55 32.33
C ALA A 66 -12.10 1.23 30.96
N TYR A 67 -12.38 2.53 30.93
CA TYR A 67 -12.32 3.38 29.74
C TYR A 67 -10.91 3.40 29.14
N ASP A 68 -9.88 3.70 29.94
CA ASP A 68 -8.48 3.71 29.50
C ASP A 68 -8.06 2.35 28.94
N LYS A 69 -8.36 1.26 29.65
CA LYS A 69 -8.02 -0.09 29.20
C LYS A 69 -8.70 -0.47 27.87
N PHE A 70 -9.95 -0.04 27.69
CA PHE A 70 -10.67 -0.25 26.43
C PHE A 70 -9.98 0.48 25.28
N TRP A 71 -9.65 1.75 25.47
CA TRP A 71 -8.99 2.56 24.46
C TRP A 71 -7.55 2.13 24.17
N ASP A 72 -6.81 1.66 25.17
CA ASP A 72 -5.51 1.01 24.99
C ASP A 72 -5.63 -0.22 24.08
N SER A 73 -6.61 -1.09 24.34
CA SER A 73 -6.84 -2.29 23.52
C SER A 73 -7.16 -1.93 22.07
N VAL A 74 -8.07 -0.97 21.86
CA VAL A 74 -8.48 -0.52 20.52
C VAL A 74 -7.31 0.17 19.79
N SER A 75 -6.48 0.92 20.52
CA SER A 75 -5.34 1.65 19.94
C SER A 75 -4.18 0.74 19.59
N VAL A 76 -4.00 -0.40 20.27
CA VAL A 76 -2.94 -1.37 19.99
C VAL A 76 -3.28 -2.27 18.79
N GLU A 77 -4.55 -2.56 18.53
CA GLU A 77 -4.95 -3.45 17.42
C GLU A 77 -4.68 -2.85 16.04
N ARG A 78 -4.87 -1.54 15.85
CA ARG A 78 -4.65 -0.89 14.55
C ARG A 78 -3.18 -0.93 14.08
N PRO A 79 -2.19 -0.50 14.88
CA PRO A 79 -0.78 -0.58 14.51
C PRO A 79 -0.30 -2.00 14.21
N LEU A 80 -0.78 -3.00 14.95
CA LEU A 80 -0.39 -4.40 14.75
C LEU A 80 -0.88 -4.97 13.42
N LEU A 81 -2.05 -4.53 12.93
CA LEU A 81 -2.57 -4.93 11.62
C LEU A 81 -1.81 -4.25 10.48
N ASP A 82 -1.51 -2.95 10.64
CA ASP A 82 -0.73 -2.19 9.65
C ASP A 82 0.69 -2.74 9.50
N ASP A 83 1.36 -3.06 10.61
CA ASP A 83 2.72 -3.61 10.62
C ASP A 83 2.79 -4.99 9.91
N ARG A 84 1.78 -5.84 10.13
CA ARG A 84 1.67 -7.14 9.44
C ARG A 84 1.41 -6.99 7.94
N TYR A 85 0.53 -6.06 7.56
CA TYR A 85 0.22 -5.81 6.15
C TYR A 85 1.46 -5.29 5.42
N GLN A 86 2.14 -4.31 6.01
CA GLN A 86 3.35 -3.72 5.43
C GLN A 86 4.47 -4.75 5.29
N LYS A 87 4.72 -5.53 6.34
CA LYS A 87 5.71 -6.62 6.29
C LYS A 87 5.35 -7.67 5.23
N GLY A 88 4.08 -8.04 5.12
CA GLY A 88 3.62 -8.99 4.09
C GLY A 88 3.82 -8.47 2.67
N MET A 89 3.64 -7.16 2.45
CA MET A 89 3.85 -6.51 1.17
C MET A 89 5.34 -6.44 0.81
N GLU A 90 6.20 -6.06 1.75
CA GLU A 90 7.66 -6.03 1.58
C GLU A 90 8.21 -7.42 1.24
N GLU A 91 7.86 -8.46 2.02
CA GLU A 91 8.28 -9.83 1.75
C GLU A 91 7.77 -10.34 0.39
N GLY A 92 6.53 -9.97 0.02
CA GLY A 92 5.96 -10.35 -1.27
C GLY A 92 6.69 -9.72 -2.45
N MET A 93 7.07 -8.44 -2.33
CA MET A 93 7.80 -7.71 -3.34
C MET A 93 9.23 -8.24 -3.50
N GLU A 94 9.94 -8.48 -2.39
CA GLU A 94 11.29 -9.03 -2.38
C GLU A 94 11.33 -10.43 -3.03
N LYS A 95 10.47 -11.35 -2.57
CA LYS A 95 10.36 -12.70 -3.15
C LYS A 95 9.95 -12.66 -4.63
N GLY A 96 9.10 -11.71 -5.02
CA GLY A 96 8.68 -11.53 -6.40
C GLY A 96 9.81 -11.05 -7.31
N MET A 97 10.59 -10.09 -6.83
CA MET A 97 11.74 -9.52 -7.55
C MET A 97 12.86 -10.53 -7.69
N GLU A 98 13.23 -11.24 -6.62
CA GLU A 98 14.26 -12.27 -6.63
C GLU A 98 13.92 -13.40 -7.63
N LYS A 99 12.71 -13.97 -7.52
CA LYS A 99 12.24 -15.02 -8.45
C LYS A 99 12.13 -14.53 -9.89
N GLY A 100 11.73 -13.27 -10.08
CA GLY A 100 11.64 -12.66 -11.40
C GLY A 100 13.01 -12.48 -12.06
N MET A 101 13.98 -12.00 -11.28
CA MET A 101 15.35 -11.78 -11.73
C MET A 101 16.07 -13.10 -12.03
N GLU A 102 15.94 -14.10 -11.15
CA GLU A 102 16.54 -15.42 -11.35
C GLU A 102 16.01 -16.09 -12.62
N LYS A 103 14.68 -16.15 -12.78
CA LYS A 103 14.06 -16.73 -13.99
C LYS A 103 14.38 -15.94 -15.26
N GLY A 104 14.45 -14.61 -15.15
CA GLY A 104 14.82 -13.76 -16.28
C GLY A 104 16.25 -13.99 -16.73
N MET A 105 17.18 -14.08 -15.77
CA MET A 105 18.61 -14.31 -16.03
C MET A 105 18.85 -15.71 -16.59
N GLU A 106 18.23 -16.75 -16.04
CA GLU A 106 18.35 -18.12 -16.53
C GLU A 106 17.87 -18.23 -17.99
N LYS A 107 16.66 -17.75 -18.28
CA LYS A 107 16.11 -17.76 -19.64
C LYS A 107 16.93 -16.92 -20.61
N GLY A 108 17.40 -15.75 -20.18
CA GLY A 108 18.23 -14.88 -21.00
C GLY A 108 19.57 -15.51 -21.35
N MET A 109 20.21 -16.15 -20.37
CA MET A 109 21.50 -16.82 -20.55
C MET A 109 21.38 -18.06 -21.44
N GLU A 110 20.32 -18.87 -21.25
CA GLU A 110 20.05 -20.04 -22.10
C GLU A 110 19.80 -19.61 -23.56
N LYS A 111 18.93 -18.61 -23.76
CA LYS A 111 18.61 -18.10 -25.09
C LYS A 111 19.85 -17.50 -25.77
N GLY A 112 20.61 -16.67 -25.07
CA GLY A 112 21.83 -16.06 -25.62
C GLY A 112 22.91 -17.09 -25.96
N ARG A 113 23.05 -18.16 -25.16
CA ARG A 113 23.98 -19.26 -25.46
C ARG A 113 23.53 -20.07 -26.69
N ALA A 114 22.23 -20.29 -26.85
CA ALA A 114 21.68 -21.00 -28.01
C ALA A 114 21.84 -20.16 -29.30
N GLU A 115 21.49 -18.88 -29.25
CA GLU A 115 21.65 -17.95 -30.38
C GLU A 115 23.13 -17.82 -30.77
N GLY A 116 24.03 -17.57 -29.82
CA GLY A 116 25.47 -17.46 -30.10
C GLY A 116 26.09 -18.75 -30.66
N LYS A 117 25.63 -19.93 -30.22
CA LYS A 117 26.06 -21.22 -30.80
C LYS A 117 25.57 -21.37 -32.24
N HIS A 118 24.33 -20.97 -32.51
CA HIS A 118 23.79 -20.99 -33.88
C HIS A 118 24.54 -20.02 -34.79
N GLU A 119 24.77 -18.78 -34.37
CA GLU A 119 25.53 -17.78 -35.13
C GLU A 119 26.95 -18.27 -35.43
N ALA A 120 27.69 -18.74 -34.42
CA ALA A 120 29.04 -19.28 -34.61
C ALA A 120 29.08 -20.47 -35.59
N ASN A 121 28.09 -21.36 -35.52
CA ASN A 121 27.98 -22.48 -36.46
C ASN A 121 27.69 -21.99 -37.89
N THR A 122 26.85 -20.97 -38.05
CA THR A 122 26.54 -20.38 -39.38
C THR A 122 27.73 -19.64 -39.98
N GLU A 123 28.46 -18.84 -39.19
CA GLU A 123 29.70 -18.18 -39.64
C GLU A 123 30.77 -19.20 -40.05
N THR A 124 30.92 -20.26 -39.25
CA THR A 124 31.85 -21.34 -39.56
C THR A 124 31.45 -22.04 -40.87
N ALA A 125 30.16 -22.28 -41.08
CA ALA A 125 29.66 -22.87 -42.32
C ALA A 125 29.96 -22.00 -43.55
N GLN A 126 29.73 -20.69 -43.47
CA GLN A 126 30.04 -19.74 -44.54
C GLN A 126 31.54 -19.73 -44.87
N ARG A 127 32.41 -19.72 -43.85
CA ARG A 127 33.88 -19.76 -44.06
C ARG A 127 34.30 -21.06 -44.75
N LEU A 128 33.76 -22.21 -44.34
CA LEU A 128 34.09 -23.50 -44.94
C LEU A 128 33.59 -23.61 -46.39
N LEU A 129 32.40 -23.08 -46.69
CA LEU A 129 31.88 -23.00 -48.07
C LEU A 129 32.77 -22.10 -48.93
N ALA A 130 33.19 -20.94 -48.43
CA ALA A 130 34.09 -20.03 -49.13
C ALA A 130 35.48 -20.65 -49.41
N MET A 131 35.90 -21.62 -48.60
CA MET A 131 37.13 -22.40 -48.80
C MET A 131 36.96 -23.55 -49.82
N GLY A 132 35.77 -23.72 -50.40
CA GLY A 132 35.49 -24.73 -51.44
C GLY A 132 35.16 -26.12 -50.92
N LEU A 133 34.79 -26.27 -49.64
CA LEU A 133 34.29 -27.55 -49.12
C LEU A 133 32.87 -27.83 -49.62
N SER A 134 32.55 -29.12 -49.83
CA SER A 134 31.21 -29.54 -50.25
C SER A 134 30.16 -29.31 -49.16
N ALA A 135 28.91 -29.07 -49.55
CA ALA A 135 27.80 -28.88 -48.63
C ALA A 135 27.61 -30.07 -47.67
N GLU A 136 27.89 -31.31 -48.10
CA GLU A 136 27.85 -32.48 -47.20
C GLU A 136 28.96 -32.45 -46.13
N GLN A 137 30.18 -32.03 -46.49
CA GLN A 137 31.29 -31.90 -45.55
C GLN A 137 31.07 -30.77 -44.55
N VAL A 138 30.53 -29.64 -45.01
CA VAL A 138 30.21 -28.49 -44.15
C VAL A 138 29.09 -28.83 -43.17
N ALA A 139 28.00 -29.45 -43.61
CA ALA A 139 26.91 -29.89 -42.74
C ALA A 139 27.38 -30.83 -41.63
N LYS A 140 28.29 -31.75 -41.95
CA LYS A 140 28.90 -32.67 -40.98
C LYS A 140 29.80 -31.95 -39.96
N ALA A 141 30.53 -30.92 -40.39
CA ALA A 141 31.46 -30.17 -39.54
C ALA A 141 30.76 -29.19 -38.59
N THR A 142 29.68 -28.53 -39.03
CA THR A 142 28.97 -27.49 -38.25
C THR A 142 27.73 -28.00 -37.51
N GLN A 143 27.40 -29.29 -37.69
CA GLN A 143 26.17 -29.91 -37.16
C GLN A 143 24.90 -29.19 -37.61
N LEU A 144 24.97 -28.47 -38.73
CA LEU A 144 23.82 -27.79 -39.32
C LEU A 144 23.12 -28.72 -40.33
N PRO A 145 21.79 -28.65 -40.43
CA PRO A 145 21.03 -29.37 -41.45
C PRO A 145 21.49 -29.03 -42.88
N LEU A 146 21.49 -30.05 -43.74
CA LEU A 146 21.98 -29.96 -45.12
C LEU A 146 21.20 -28.96 -45.99
N ASP A 147 19.91 -28.78 -45.70
CA ASP A 147 19.02 -27.78 -46.28
C ASP A 147 19.45 -26.35 -45.91
N ILE A 148 19.81 -26.10 -44.65
CA ILE A 148 20.32 -24.78 -44.22
C ILE A 148 21.63 -24.45 -44.93
N ILE A 149 22.56 -25.41 -45.01
CA ILE A 149 23.85 -25.22 -45.71
C ILE A 149 23.65 -24.93 -47.20
N LYS A 150 22.72 -25.62 -47.87
CA LYS A 150 22.42 -25.39 -49.29
C LYS A 150 21.82 -24.01 -49.54
N ASN A 151 21.01 -23.50 -48.62
CA ASN A 151 20.45 -22.15 -48.71
C ASN A 151 21.54 -21.08 -48.52
N LEU A 152 22.52 -21.31 -47.64
CA LEU A 152 23.67 -20.40 -47.44
C LEU A 152 24.59 -20.31 -48.67
N ASN A 153 24.62 -21.35 -49.51
CA ASN A 153 25.45 -21.38 -50.73
C ASN A 153 24.77 -20.73 -51.95
N ASN A 154 23.45 -20.54 -51.91
CA ASN A 154 22.65 -19.95 -53.00
C ASN A 154 22.41 -18.44 -52.82
N THR A 155 23.10 -17.81 -51.86
CA THR A 155 23.09 -16.37 -51.61
C THR A 155 24.41 -15.78 -52.07
#